data_AF-A0AAD1WGD4-F1
#
_entry.id   AF-A0AAD1WGD4-F1
#
_cell.length_a   1.000
_cell.length_b   1.000
_cell.length_c   1.000
_cell.angle_alpha   90.00
_cell.angle_beta   90.00
_cell.angle_gamma   90.00
#
_symmetry.space_group_name_H-M   'P 1'
#
loop_
_entity.id
_entity.type
_entity.pdbx_description
1 polymer ?
#
loop_
_entity_poly.entity_id
_entity_poly.type
_entity_poly.pdbx_seq_one_letter_code
_entity_poly.pdbx_strand_id
1 'polypeptide(L)'
;MMTRAESQQRELMRSIEGLPSSGQLSALDQDLLMLKATSMATMNCLNDCFHMLHQQHAAFSKHILPPGTINWLEPRITLSNHLKNGDDTGFYAETDKEQDLLTEVPSVSQSIQMTREPEDIDPDDELEDDSELTEDDLGAVEEQRSVILHLLSQLKLGMDLTRVVLPTFILEKRSLLEMYADFLSHPDLFLSISTGQTAEERMVRFVEYYLTSFHEGRKGALAKKPYNPIIGETFHCSWQVPKDTLCTPKPADHPPNAHDEVTEANEKDFYTVRFVAEQVSHHPPVSGFYAECPERKMCVNTHVWTKSKFMGMSIGVTMIGEGVLHLLEHSEEYTFTLPCAYARSILTVPWVELGGKVNVNCAKSGYSAAITFHTKPFYGGKLHRVTGEVKHNASNSVVCKIQGEWNSVLEFMHSNGETKCVDLTKLGVTRKRVRPVDKQGLFESRRLWTHVTEALKEKNIEKATEHKRALEERQRAEERLRVETETSWETKYFMKEGDGWVYNSPLWKSSDSGL
;
A
#
# COMPACT_ATOMS: atom_id res chain seq x y z
N MET A 1 -7.63 -22.47 -44.83
CA MET A 1 -7.98 -21.57 -43.71
C MET A 1 -7.79 -20.09 -44.08
N MET A 2 -6.66 -19.67 -44.67
CA MET A 2 -6.46 -18.27 -45.13
C MET A 2 -7.55 -17.74 -46.07
N THR A 3 -7.97 -18.53 -47.06
CA THR A 3 -9.00 -18.12 -48.04
C THR A 3 -10.38 -17.82 -47.42
N ARG A 4 -10.73 -18.45 -46.29
CA ARG A 4 -11.98 -18.18 -45.56
C ARG A 4 -11.88 -16.89 -44.73
N ALA A 5 -10.73 -16.66 -44.11
CA ALA A 5 -10.45 -15.44 -43.34
C ALA A 5 -10.39 -14.20 -44.25
N GLU A 6 -9.76 -14.30 -45.42
CA GLU A 6 -9.72 -13.20 -46.40
C GLU A 6 -11.10 -12.87 -46.98
N SER A 7 -11.97 -13.87 -47.11
CA SER A 7 -13.36 -13.68 -47.55
C SER A 7 -14.16 -12.93 -46.47
N GLN A 8 -14.03 -13.35 -45.21
CA GLN A 8 -14.70 -12.71 -44.08
C GLN A 8 -14.20 -11.28 -43.84
N GLN A 9 -12.90 -11.03 -44.03
CA GLN A 9 -12.32 -9.69 -43.95
C GLN A 9 -12.84 -8.76 -45.05
N ARG A 10 -12.96 -9.26 -46.29
CA ARG A 10 -13.54 -8.50 -47.41
C ARG A 10 -15.02 -8.19 -47.20
N GLU A 11 -15.77 -9.13 -46.64
CA GLU A 11 -17.18 -8.94 -46.30
C GLU A 11 -17.34 -7.87 -45.22
N LEU A 12 -16.52 -7.93 -44.16
CA LEU A 12 -16.51 -6.95 -43.08
C LEU A 12 -16.17 -5.53 -43.58
N MET A 13 -15.17 -5.38 -44.45
CA MET A 13 -14.83 -4.07 -45.03
C MET A 13 -16.00 -3.49 -45.84
N ARG A 14 -16.69 -4.30 -46.65
CA ARG A 14 -17.86 -3.85 -47.40
C ARG A 14 -19.01 -3.43 -46.49
N SER A 15 -19.24 -4.16 -45.38
CA SER A 15 -20.26 -3.79 -44.39
C SER A 15 -19.95 -2.46 -43.71
N ILE A 16 -18.67 -2.20 -43.39
CA ILE A 16 -18.23 -0.94 -42.78
C ILE A 16 -18.34 0.22 -43.79
N GLU A 17 -17.94 0.01 -45.04
CA GLU A 17 -18.04 1.03 -46.10
C GLU A 17 -19.51 1.39 -46.43
N GLY A 18 -20.41 0.40 -46.38
CA GLY A 18 -21.84 0.57 -46.62
C GLY A 18 -22.61 1.32 -45.52
N LEU A 19 -21.98 1.60 -44.37
CA LEU A 19 -22.56 2.47 -43.35
C LEU A 19 -22.65 3.92 -43.84
N PRO A 20 -23.61 4.73 -43.38
CA PRO A 20 -23.77 6.13 -43.81
C PRO A 20 -22.47 6.94 -43.65
N SER A 21 -22.20 7.87 -44.58
CA SER A 21 -21.03 8.76 -44.54
C SER A 21 -21.38 10.21 -44.20
N SER A 22 -22.65 10.62 -44.41
CA SER A 22 -23.24 11.90 -43.98
C SER A 22 -24.77 11.86 -44.16
N GLY A 23 -25.53 12.69 -43.42
CA GLY A 23 -27.00 12.77 -43.52
C GLY A 23 -27.65 13.57 -42.37
N GLN A 24 -28.98 13.82 -42.44
CA GLN A 24 -29.75 14.35 -41.30
C GLN A 24 -29.81 13.29 -40.19
N LEU A 25 -29.16 13.57 -39.07
CA LEU A 25 -28.86 12.59 -38.03
C LEU A 25 -30.04 12.37 -37.08
N SER A 26 -30.47 11.12 -36.92
CA SER A 26 -31.21 10.64 -35.75
C SER A 26 -30.24 10.22 -34.64
N ALA A 27 -30.73 10.11 -33.39
CA ALA A 27 -29.89 9.72 -32.25
C ALA A 27 -29.20 8.34 -32.42
N LEU A 28 -29.77 7.45 -33.26
CA LEU A 28 -29.19 6.13 -33.55
C LEU A 28 -28.00 6.22 -34.54
N ASP A 29 -27.95 7.26 -35.37
CA ASP A 29 -26.94 7.42 -36.42
C ASP A 29 -25.56 7.83 -35.87
N GLN A 30 -25.53 8.45 -34.69
CA GLN A 30 -24.28 8.88 -34.04
C GLN A 30 -23.45 7.69 -33.53
N ASP A 31 -24.11 6.67 -32.96
CA ASP A 31 -23.45 5.43 -32.54
C ASP A 31 -22.97 4.61 -33.73
N LEU A 32 -23.72 4.59 -34.83
CA LEU A 32 -23.35 3.94 -36.08
C LEU A 32 -22.13 4.60 -36.75
N LEU A 33 -22.06 5.93 -36.74
CA LEU A 33 -20.90 6.68 -37.25
C LEU A 33 -19.66 6.49 -36.38
N MET A 34 -19.83 6.47 -35.05
CA MET A 34 -18.74 6.18 -34.11
C MET A 34 -18.21 4.76 -34.31
N LEU A 35 -19.10 3.77 -34.42
CA LEU A 35 -18.74 2.38 -34.68
C LEU A 35 -17.98 2.24 -36.01
N LYS A 36 -18.41 2.96 -37.06
CA LYS A 36 -17.71 3.02 -38.36
C LYS A 36 -16.30 3.57 -38.20
N ALA A 37 -16.15 4.71 -37.52
CA ALA A 37 -14.86 5.37 -37.33
C ALA A 37 -13.87 4.49 -36.54
N THR A 38 -14.30 3.90 -35.42
CA THR A 38 -13.46 3.01 -34.61
C THR A 38 -13.11 1.71 -35.36
N SER A 39 -14.05 1.17 -36.14
CA SER A 39 -13.80 -0.05 -36.93
C SER A 39 -12.81 0.21 -38.07
N MET A 40 -12.90 1.36 -38.75
CA MET A 40 -11.93 1.76 -39.78
C MET A 40 -10.53 2.00 -39.20
N ALA A 41 -10.42 2.68 -38.07
CA ALA A 41 -9.14 2.90 -37.40
C ALA A 41 -8.47 1.57 -36.99
N THR A 42 -9.25 0.64 -36.45
CA THR A 42 -8.77 -0.69 -36.07
C THR A 42 -8.28 -1.48 -37.29
N MET A 43 -9.03 -1.45 -38.40
CA MET A 43 -8.64 -2.12 -39.63
C MET A 43 -7.36 -1.54 -40.25
N ASN A 44 -7.19 -0.23 -40.21
CA ASN A 44 -5.96 0.42 -40.69
C ASN A 44 -4.74 -0.03 -39.85
N CYS A 45 -4.86 -0.01 -38.51
CA CYS A 45 -3.78 -0.49 -37.64
C CYS A 45 -3.42 -1.96 -37.89
N LEU A 46 -4.42 -2.83 -38.12
CA LEU A 46 -4.18 -4.24 -38.44
C LEU A 46 -3.49 -4.39 -39.80
N ASN A 47 -3.85 -3.58 -40.78
CA ASN A 47 -3.22 -3.60 -42.10
C ASN A 47 -1.76 -3.11 -42.04
N ASP A 48 -1.48 -2.09 -41.23
CA ASP A 48 -0.12 -1.61 -40.96
C ASP A 48 0.74 -2.68 -40.28
N CYS A 49 0.18 -3.38 -39.28
CA CYS A 49 0.84 -4.53 -38.63
C CYS A 49 1.14 -5.64 -39.63
N PHE A 50 0.18 -5.96 -40.50
CA PHE A 50 0.36 -6.97 -41.55
C PHE A 50 1.44 -6.55 -42.57
N HIS A 51 1.47 -5.27 -42.96
CA HIS A 51 2.50 -4.73 -43.84
C HIS A 51 3.90 -4.81 -43.22
N MET A 52 4.04 -4.48 -41.94
CA MET A 52 5.30 -4.62 -41.21
C MET A 52 5.78 -6.08 -41.17
N LEU A 53 4.87 -7.01 -40.89
CA LEU A 53 5.18 -8.45 -40.89
C LEU A 53 5.59 -8.95 -42.29
N HIS A 54 4.92 -8.48 -43.34
CA HIS A 54 5.23 -8.87 -44.71
C HIS A 54 6.58 -8.28 -45.19
N GLN A 55 6.92 -7.06 -44.76
CA GLN A 55 8.24 -6.47 -45.00
C GLN A 55 9.35 -7.22 -44.27
N GLN A 56 9.11 -7.62 -43.01
CA GLN A 56 10.04 -8.48 -42.26
C GLN A 56 10.24 -9.83 -42.97
N HIS A 57 9.15 -10.48 -43.42
CA HIS A 57 9.24 -11.76 -44.13
C HIS A 57 9.95 -11.64 -45.50
N ALA A 58 9.73 -10.54 -46.24
CA ALA A 58 10.43 -10.26 -47.49
C ALA A 58 11.93 -9.96 -47.30
N ALA A 59 12.31 -9.35 -46.17
CA ALA A 59 13.71 -9.15 -45.79
C ALA A 59 14.41 -10.49 -45.48
N PHE A 60 13.71 -11.45 -44.86
CA PHE A 60 14.22 -12.81 -44.65
C PHE A 60 14.39 -13.60 -45.95
N SER A 61 13.50 -13.42 -46.93
CA SER A 61 13.56 -14.14 -48.23
C SER A 61 14.71 -13.71 -49.15
N LYS A 62 15.34 -12.54 -48.88
CA LYS A 62 16.53 -12.06 -49.62
C LYS A 62 17.86 -12.63 -49.12
N HIS A 63 17.89 -13.34 -47.99
CA HIS A 63 19.06 -14.09 -47.52
C HIS A 63 18.82 -15.60 -47.71
N ILE A 64 19.64 -16.22 -48.57
CA ILE A 64 19.57 -17.65 -48.89
C ILE A 64 20.06 -18.48 -47.68
N LEU A 65 19.15 -19.18 -47.01
CA LEU A 65 19.42 -20.30 -46.09
C LEU A 65 18.39 -21.43 -46.33
N PRO A 66 18.77 -22.71 -46.17
CA PRO A 66 17.96 -23.86 -46.59
C PRO A 66 16.75 -24.12 -45.69
N PRO A 67 15.72 -24.86 -46.17
CA PRO A 67 14.39 -24.83 -45.58
C PRO A 67 14.31 -25.71 -44.32
N GLY A 68 14.00 -25.09 -43.18
CA GLY A 68 13.56 -25.81 -41.99
C GLY A 68 14.00 -25.26 -40.64
N THR A 69 13.92 -23.95 -40.36
CA THR A 69 13.88 -23.42 -38.98
C THR A 69 13.34 -21.98 -38.98
N ILE A 70 12.25 -21.71 -38.25
CA ILE A 70 11.82 -20.33 -37.94
C ILE A 70 12.58 -19.92 -36.67
N ASN A 71 13.66 -19.14 -36.83
CA ASN A 71 14.38 -18.50 -35.72
C ASN A 71 13.88 -17.07 -35.55
N TRP A 72 13.22 -16.80 -34.43
CA TRP A 72 13.11 -15.44 -33.89
C TRP A 72 14.48 -15.04 -33.35
N LEU A 73 15.08 -13.98 -33.89
CA LEU A 73 16.38 -13.48 -33.43
C LEU A 73 16.23 -12.87 -32.03
N GLU A 74 16.76 -13.56 -31.02
CA GLU A 74 17.19 -12.96 -29.75
C GLU A 74 18.29 -11.92 -30.02
N PRO A 75 18.30 -10.76 -29.32
CA PRO A 75 19.51 -9.94 -29.24
C PRO A 75 20.60 -10.73 -28.51
N ARG A 76 21.75 -10.94 -29.15
CA ARG A 76 22.92 -11.54 -28.50
C ARG A 76 23.43 -10.61 -27.40
N ILE A 77 23.03 -10.88 -26.17
CA ILE A 77 23.82 -10.61 -24.97
C ILE A 77 23.97 -11.95 -24.26
N THR A 78 25.20 -12.40 -24.07
CA THR A 78 25.53 -13.65 -23.38
C THR A 78 25.21 -13.47 -21.89
N LEU A 79 24.02 -13.88 -21.46
CA LEU A 79 23.61 -13.97 -20.06
C LEU A 79 23.39 -15.45 -19.73
N SER A 80 24.30 -15.99 -18.92
CA SER A 80 24.31 -17.38 -18.47
C SER A 80 23.05 -17.70 -17.65
N ASN A 81 22.49 -18.88 -17.92
CA ASN A 81 21.31 -19.47 -17.29
C ASN A 81 21.29 -19.36 -15.74
N HIS A 82 20.47 -18.45 -15.20
CA HIS A 82 19.98 -18.51 -13.82
C HIS A 82 18.52 -18.06 -13.77
N LEU A 83 17.60 -18.96 -14.13
CA LEU A 83 16.18 -18.94 -13.77
C LEU A 83 15.57 -20.27 -14.25
N LYS A 84 15.89 -21.36 -13.55
CA LYS A 84 15.12 -22.61 -13.63
C LYS A 84 14.34 -22.75 -12.32
N ASN A 85 13.02 -22.69 -12.44
CA ASN A 85 12.11 -23.15 -11.40
C ASN A 85 12.31 -24.65 -11.19
N GLY A 86 12.27 -25.06 -9.93
CA GLY A 86 12.78 -26.33 -9.44
C GLY A 86 12.25 -27.56 -10.18
N ASP A 87 13.17 -28.49 -10.39
CA ASP A 87 12.88 -29.91 -10.38
C ASP A 87 14.05 -30.66 -9.74
N ASP A 88 13.66 -31.68 -8.99
CA ASP A 88 14.42 -32.53 -8.09
C ASP A 88 15.58 -33.24 -8.82
N THR A 89 16.82 -33.09 -8.33
CA THR A 89 17.92 -34.07 -8.52
C THR A 89 19.11 -33.69 -7.65
N GLY A 90 19.38 -34.51 -6.63
CA GLY A 90 20.50 -34.32 -5.71
C GLY A 90 21.85 -34.69 -6.30
N PHE A 91 22.93 -34.05 -5.83
CA PHE A 91 24.30 -34.57 -5.95
C PHE A 91 25.17 -34.11 -4.77
N TYR A 92 25.80 -35.12 -4.17
CA TYR A 92 27.13 -35.26 -3.57
C TYR A 92 27.91 -34.02 -3.09
N ALA A 93 28.41 -34.18 -1.87
CA ALA A 93 29.33 -33.32 -1.15
C ALA A 93 30.71 -33.23 -1.82
N GLU A 94 31.28 -32.02 -1.84
CA GLU A 94 32.72 -31.82 -1.74
C GLU A 94 33.00 -30.54 -0.94
N THR A 95 33.89 -30.70 0.03
CA THR A 95 34.31 -29.79 1.07
C THR A 95 35.31 -28.73 0.59
N ASP A 96 35.32 -27.64 1.36
CA ASP A 96 36.45 -26.75 1.67
C ASP A 96 36.66 -25.45 0.88
N LYS A 97 36.62 -24.37 1.70
CA LYS A 97 37.24 -23.04 1.61
C LYS A 97 36.38 -21.89 1.11
N GLU A 98 35.67 -21.27 2.06
CA GLU A 98 35.56 -19.81 2.14
C GLU A 98 35.22 -19.43 3.60
N GLN A 99 36.23 -18.95 4.32
CA GLN A 99 36.16 -18.54 5.71
C GLN A 99 36.85 -17.18 5.78
N ASP A 100 36.08 -16.12 5.57
CA ASP A 100 36.29 -14.75 6.06
C ASP A 100 35.31 -13.84 5.32
N LEU A 101 34.19 -13.45 5.97
CA LEU A 101 33.38 -12.21 5.77
C LEU A 101 31.94 -12.27 6.34
N LEU A 102 31.59 -13.23 7.21
CA LEU A 102 30.28 -13.25 7.90
C LEU A 102 30.44 -13.43 9.41
N THR A 103 30.70 -12.32 10.08
CA THR A 103 30.53 -12.12 11.54
C THR A 103 29.68 -10.84 11.60
N GLU A 104 28.36 -10.86 11.80
CA GLU A 104 27.61 -11.37 12.94
C GLU A 104 26.16 -11.74 12.52
N VAL A 105 25.89 -13.02 12.24
CA VAL A 105 24.50 -13.50 12.11
C VAL A 105 24.35 -14.75 12.97
N PRO A 106 23.44 -14.79 13.97
CA PRO A 106 23.30 -15.94 14.84
C PRO A 106 22.91 -17.20 14.05
N SER A 107 23.36 -18.35 14.55
CA SER A 107 22.96 -19.67 14.02
C SER A 107 21.44 -19.89 14.13
N VAL A 108 20.88 -20.78 13.31
CA VAL A 108 19.45 -21.16 13.30
C VAL A 108 18.93 -21.54 14.70
N SER A 109 19.78 -22.14 15.54
CA SER A 109 19.43 -22.51 16.92
C SER A 109 19.33 -21.30 17.86
N GLN A 110 20.10 -20.24 17.60
CA GLN A 110 20.07 -18.99 18.39
C GLN A 110 18.92 -18.07 17.95
N SER A 111 18.53 -18.05 16.67
CA SER A 111 17.37 -17.27 16.19
C SER A 111 16.04 -17.78 16.77
N ILE A 112 15.94 -19.09 17.03
CA ILE A 112 14.77 -19.71 17.68
C ILE A 112 14.66 -19.37 19.17
N GLN A 113 15.77 -19.00 19.83
CA GLN A 113 15.80 -18.79 21.29
C GLN A 113 15.74 -17.31 21.70
N MET A 114 16.14 -16.38 20.83
CA MET A 114 16.11 -14.92 21.11
C MET A 114 14.76 -14.24 20.81
N THR A 115 13.75 -14.97 20.34
CA THR A 115 12.57 -14.40 19.64
C THR A 115 11.29 -14.28 20.46
N ARG A 116 11.29 -14.60 21.76
CA ARG A 116 10.03 -14.81 22.51
C ARG A 116 9.48 -13.62 23.28
N GLU A 117 10.33 -12.75 23.82
CA GLU A 117 9.85 -11.65 24.66
C GLU A 117 9.72 -10.36 23.85
N PRO A 118 8.66 -9.56 24.10
CA PRO A 118 8.60 -8.17 23.66
C PRO A 118 9.90 -7.45 24.03
N GLU A 119 10.51 -6.76 23.07
CA GLU A 119 11.67 -5.92 23.36
C GLU A 119 11.23 -4.75 24.25
N ASP A 120 12.03 -4.44 25.26
CA ASP A 120 11.83 -3.23 26.07
C ASP A 120 12.31 -2.03 25.23
N ILE A 121 11.36 -1.17 24.86
CA ILE A 121 11.62 -0.03 23.98
C ILE A 121 11.72 1.21 24.83
N ASP A 122 12.96 1.69 25.00
CA ASP A 122 13.22 2.98 25.60
C ASP A 122 12.69 4.10 24.68
N PRO A 123 11.67 4.88 25.09
CA PRO A 123 11.16 5.99 24.30
C PRO A 123 12.20 7.10 24.09
N ASP A 124 13.19 7.21 25.00
CA ASP A 124 14.23 8.25 24.93
C ASP A 124 15.24 7.98 23.81
N ASP A 125 15.29 6.74 23.33
CA ASP A 125 16.11 6.35 22.18
C ASP A 125 15.50 6.76 20.83
N GLU A 126 14.21 7.09 20.79
CA GLU A 126 13.53 7.46 19.55
C GLU A 126 13.84 8.89 19.14
N LEU A 127 14.36 9.07 17.93
CA LEU A 127 14.68 10.37 17.34
C LEU A 127 13.66 10.71 16.26
N GLU A 128 13.38 12.00 16.06
CA GLU A 128 12.57 12.43 14.91
C GLU A 128 13.16 11.92 13.61
N ASP A 129 12.31 11.31 12.78
CA ASP A 129 12.72 10.70 11.52
C ASP A 129 13.04 11.79 10.49
N ASP A 130 14.33 12.00 10.24
CA ASP A 130 14.86 12.93 9.25
C ASP A 130 15.03 12.28 7.87
N SER A 131 14.66 11.00 7.71
CA SER A 131 14.82 10.28 6.47
C SER A 131 13.86 10.82 5.40
N GLU A 132 14.34 11.78 4.60
CA GLU A 132 13.65 12.20 3.40
C GLU A 132 13.69 11.05 2.39
N LEU A 133 12.56 10.33 2.28
CA LEU A 133 12.28 9.38 1.21
C LEU A 133 12.08 10.15 -0.10
N THR A 134 13.13 10.80 -0.61
CA THR A 134 13.12 11.40 -1.95
C THR A 134 13.06 10.26 -2.97
N GLU A 135 11.92 10.14 -3.63
CA GLU A 135 11.60 9.06 -4.58
C GLU A 135 11.53 9.57 -6.03
N ASP A 136 12.48 10.40 -6.44
CA ASP A 136 12.58 10.89 -7.82
C ASP A 136 13.31 9.87 -8.71
N ASP A 137 12.58 8.87 -9.23
CA ASP A 137 13.17 7.84 -10.09
C ASP A 137 12.29 7.46 -11.29
N LEU A 138 11.75 8.48 -11.98
CA LEU A 138 11.10 8.28 -13.30
C LEU A 138 12.07 7.63 -14.32
N GLY A 139 13.38 7.89 -14.21
CA GLY A 139 14.40 7.33 -15.11
C GLY A 139 14.51 5.80 -15.04
N ALA A 140 14.44 5.22 -13.84
CA ALA A 140 14.59 3.77 -13.64
C ALA A 140 13.47 2.96 -14.30
N VAL A 141 12.23 3.47 -14.34
CA VAL A 141 11.09 2.77 -14.96
C VAL A 141 11.20 2.74 -16.48
N GLU A 142 11.70 3.83 -17.08
CA GLU A 142 11.85 3.91 -18.54
C GLU A 142 12.99 3.01 -19.04
N GLU A 143 14.11 2.97 -18.30
CA GLU A 143 15.25 2.09 -18.59
C GLU A 143 14.90 0.61 -18.46
N GLN A 144 14.02 0.24 -17.51
CA GLN A 144 13.66 -1.15 -17.21
C GLN A 144 12.34 -1.59 -17.85
N ARG A 145 11.83 -0.86 -18.86
CA ARG A 145 10.56 -1.14 -19.54
C ARG A 145 10.49 -2.55 -20.13
N SER A 146 11.60 -3.07 -20.65
CA SER A 146 11.67 -4.43 -21.21
C SER A 146 11.40 -5.51 -20.15
N VAL A 147 11.91 -5.32 -18.93
CA VAL A 147 11.69 -6.23 -17.78
C VAL A 147 10.23 -6.20 -17.36
N ILE A 148 9.60 -5.02 -17.31
CA ILE A 148 8.17 -4.88 -17.02
C ILE A 148 7.33 -5.61 -18.07
N LEU A 149 7.61 -5.38 -19.36
CA LEU A 149 6.88 -6.03 -20.45
C LEU A 149 7.03 -7.55 -20.42
N HIS A 150 8.24 -8.06 -20.13
CA HIS A 150 8.48 -9.49 -19.97
C HIS A 150 7.66 -10.06 -18.82
N LEU A 151 7.70 -9.45 -17.63
CA LEU A 151 6.91 -9.88 -16.48
C LEU A 151 5.41 -9.88 -16.80
N LEU A 152 4.89 -8.80 -17.38
CA LEU A 152 3.47 -8.66 -17.69
C LEU A 152 3.00 -9.66 -18.76
N SER A 153 3.87 -10.05 -19.70
CA SER A 153 3.56 -11.09 -20.70
C SER A 153 3.29 -12.47 -20.09
N GLN A 154 3.77 -12.72 -18.86
CA GLN A 154 3.55 -13.96 -18.14
C GLN A 154 2.22 -13.96 -17.35
N LEU A 155 1.59 -12.78 -17.19
CA LEU A 155 0.39 -12.63 -16.38
C LEU A 155 -0.89 -12.84 -17.20
N LYS A 156 -1.84 -13.56 -16.60
CA LYS A 156 -3.19 -13.74 -17.17
C LYS A 156 -4.19 -12.89 -16.43
N LEU A 157 -5.20 -12.36 -17.14
CA LEU A 157 -6.25 -11.55 -16.52
C LEU A 157 -6.88 -12.33 -15.35
N GLY A 158 -6.86 -11.70 -14.18
CA GLY A 158 -7.38 -12.25 -12.94
C GLY A 158 -6.42 -13.13 -12.14
N MET A 159 -5.18 -13.30 -12.59
CA MET A 159 -4.12 -14.02 -11.88
C MET A 159 -3.83 -13.36 -10.53
N ASP A 160 -3.64 -14.20 -9.51
CA ASP A 160 -3.18 -13.81 -8.17
C ASP A 160 -1.68 -13.47 -8.22
N LEU A 161 -1.32 -12.31 -7.69
CA LEU A 161 0.06 -11.80 -7.74
C LEU A 161 0.88 -12.08 -6.48
N THR A 162 0.32 -12.72 -5.46
CA THR A 162 1.03 -13.05 -4.21
C THR A 162 2.28 -13.91 -4.43
N ARG A 163 2.30 -14.72 -5.50
CA ARG A 163 3.43 -15.59 -5.87
C ARG A 163 4.31 -15.04 -6.99
N VAL A 164 4.02 -13.83 -7.47
CA VAL A 164 4.79 -13.20 -8.55
C VAL A 164 5.87 -12.33 -7.91
N VAL A 165 7.13 -12.63 -8.23
CA VAL A 165 8.26 -11.80 -7.79
C VAL A 165 8.28 -10.54 -8.65
N LEU A 166 8.08 -9.40 -8.00
CA LEU A 166 8.14 -8.11 -8.65
C LEU A 166 9.59 -7.58 -8.67
N PRO A 167 10.00 -6.85 -9.72
CA PRO A 167 11.36 -6.31 -9.83
C PRO A 167 11.72 -5.36 -8.69
N THR A 168 13.00 -5.35 -8.30
CA THR A 168 13.48 -4.56 -7.15
C THR A 168 13.40 -3.05 -7.38
N PHE A 169 13.50 -2.57 -8.62
CA PHE A 169 13.44 -1.14 -8.94
C PHE A 169 12.05 -0.50 -8.74
N ILE A 170 10.97 -1.29 -8.64
CA ILE A 170 9.64 -0.77 -8.31
C ILE A 170 9.38 -0.74 -6.81
N LEU A 171 10.38 -1.10 -5.99
CA LEU A 171 10.23 -1.13 -4.54
C LEU A 171 10.41 0.26 -3.93
N GLU A 172 9.57 0.53 -2.95
CA GLU A 172 9.70 1.66 -2.05
C GLU A 172 10.71 1.31 -0.96
N LYS A 173 11.48 2.30 -0.48
CA LYS A 173 12.62 2.10 0.43
C LYS A 173 12.20 1.84 1.89
N ARG A 174 11.12 1.08 2.11
CA ARG A 174 10.58 0.75 3.44
C ARG A 174 9.64 -0.46 3.41
N SER A 175 9.43 -1.04 4.59
CA SER A 175 8.49 -2.15 4.80
C SER A 175 7.03 -1.69 4.77
N LEU A 176 6.13 -2.63 4.45
CA LEU A 176 4.70 -2.41 4.57
C LEU A 176 4.29 -2.12 6.03
N LEU A 177 4.99 -2.67 7.03
CA LEU A 177 4.72 -2.38 8.45
C LEU A 177 4.96 -0.90 8.76
N GLU A 178 6.06 -0.35 8.25
CA GLU A 178 6.37 1.07 8.37
C GLU A 178 5.39 1.95 7.58
N MET A 179 4.91 1.49 6.42
CA MET A 179 3.87 2.20 5.66
C MET A 179 2.55 2.31 6.44
N TYR A 180 2.19 1.33 7.27
CA TYR A 180 0.98 1.42 8.10
C TYR A 180 1.06 2.51 9.17
N ALA A 181 2.26 2.88 9.61
CA ALA A 181 2.46 4.01 10.52
C ALA A 181 2.08 5.36 9.88
N ASP A 182 2.08 5.48 8.54
CA ASP A 182 1.68 6.72 7.86
C ASP A 182 0.21 7.07 8.08
N PHE A 183 -0.64 6.10 8.48
CA PHE A 183 -2.01 6.42 8.86
C PHE A 183 -2.09 7.34 10.09
N LEU A 184 -1.02 7.43 10.87
CA LEU A 184 -0.85 8.35 12.01
C LEU A 184 -0.01 9.58 11.66
N SER A 185 0.07 9.98 10.38
CA SER A 185 0.74 11.22 9.97
C SER A 185 0.16 12.49 10.63
N HIS A 186 -1.10 12.40 11.07
CA HIS A 186 -1.87 13.44 11.76
C HIS A 186 -2.31 12.95 13.14
N PRO A 187 -1.36 12.76 14.08
CA PRO A 187 -1.66 12.24 15.41
C PRO A 187 -2.50 13.22 16.24
N ASP A 188 -2.44 14.52 15.94
CA ASP A 188 -3.33 15.54 16.49
C ASP A 188 -4.81 15.27 16.13
N LEU A 189 -5.10 14.96 14.86
CA LEU A 189 -6.45 14.62 14.42
C LEU A 189 -6.92 13.30 15.04
N PHE A 190 -6.02 12.31 15.16
CA PHE A 190 -6.29 11.06 15.87
C PHE A 190 -6.73 11.32 17.32
N LEU A 191 -5.93 12.09 18.07
CA LEU A 191 -6.23 12.40 19.47
C LEU A 191 -7.50 13.26 19.62
N SER A 192 -7.79 14.12 18.64
CA SER A 192 -8.98 14.99 18.65
C SER A 192 -10.31 14.22 18.63
N ILE A 193 -10.31 12.95 18.21
CA ILE A 193 -11.49 12.10 18.22
C ILE A 193 -12.04 11.98 19.64
N SER A 194 -11.17 11.76 20.63
CA SER A 194 -11.55 11.60 22.04
C SER A 194 -12.16 12.86 22.65
N THR A 195 -11.89 14.05 22.08
CA THR A 195 -12.32 15.33 22.63
C THR A 195 -13.72 15.75 22.19
N GLY A 196 -14.42 14.93 21.39
CA GLY A 196 -15.79 15.23 20.94
C GLY A 196 -16.77 15.12 22.09
N GLN A 197 -17.55 16.17 22.35
CA GLN A 197 -18.46 16.23 23.49
C GLN A 197 -19.67 15.32 23.27
N THR A 198 -20.13 15.23 22.03
CA THR A 198 -21.24 14.38 21.61
C THR A 198 -20.73 13.17 20.81
N ALA A 199 -21.50 12.08 20.80
CA ALA A 199 -21.14 10.91 20.00
C ALA A 199 -21.14 11.20 18.49
N GLU A 200 -21.98 12.15 18.06
CA GLU A 200 -21.98 12.70 16.70
C GLU A 200 -20.63 13.36 16.37
N GLU A 201 -20.16 14.28 17.22
CA GLU A 201 -18.88 14.95 17.02
C GLU A 201 -17.72 13.96 16.97
N ARG A 202 -17.71 12.95 17.85
CA ARG A 202 -16.66 11.92 17.86
C ARG A 202 -16.67 11.10 16.58
N MET A 203 -17.85 10.70 16.09
CA MET A 203 -17.96 9.99 14.80
C MET A 203 -17.47 10.85 13.63
N VAL A 204 -17.85 12.13 13.57
CA VAL A 204 -17.41 13.03 12.49
C VAL A 204 -15.90 13.26 12.55
N ARG A 205 -15.32 13.47 13.74
CA ARG A 205 -13.86 13.60 13.91
C ARG A 205 -13.12 12.33 13.54
N PHE A 206 -13.68 11.16 13.84
CA PHE A 206 -13.08 9.91 13.39
C PHE A 206 -13.07 9.82 11.85
N VAL A 207 -14.18 10.15 11.19
CA VAL A 207 -14.23 10.18 9.72
C VAL A 207 -13.25 11.21 9.14
N GLU A 208 -13.09 12.36 9.78
CA GLU A 208 -12.11 13.38 9.39
C GLU A 208 -10.68 12.84 9.46
N TYR A 209 -10.25 12.34 10.63
CA TYR A 209 -8.94 11.69 10.79
C TYR A 209 -8.74 10.56 9.78
N TYR A 210 -9.74 9.69 9.63
CA TYR A 210 -9.67 8.55 8.73
C TYR A 210 -9.39 9.01 7.29
N LEU A 211 -10.10 10.02 6.80
CA LEU A 211 -9.91 10.51 5.43
C LEU A 211 -8.62 11.29 5.23
N THR A 212 -8.11 11.98 6.26
CA THR A 212 -6.83 12.69 6.18
C THR A 212 -5.63 11.74 6.20
N SER A 213 -5.79 10.51 6.69
CA SER A 213 -4.69 9.53 6.82
C SER A 213 -4.13 8.97 5.49
N PHE A 214 -4.78 9.20 4.34
CA PHE A 214 -4.43 8.51 3.08
C PHE A 214 -3.47 9.25 2.15
N HIS A 215 -3.36 10.58 2.25
CA HIS A 215 -2.52 11.39 1.35
C HIS A 215 -1.01 11.20 1.57
N GLU A 216 -0.56 10.91 2.80
CA GLU A 216 0.86 10.92 3.19
C GLU A 216 1.61 9.69 2.74
N GLY A 217 0.99 8.51 2.80
CA GLY A 217 1.61 7.27 2.33
C GLY A 217 1.85 7.20 0.82
N ARG A 218 1.69 8.31 0.09
CA ARG A 218 1.68 8.39 -1.37
C ARG A 218 2.30 9.68 -1.94
N LYS A 219 3.31 10.25 -1.27
CA LYS A 219 4.01 11.47 -1.72
C LYS A 219 4.68 11.40 -3.11
N GLY A 220 4.89 10.20 -3.65
CA GLY A 220 5.42 9.99 -4.99
C GLY A 220 4.35 9.98 -6.09
N ALA A 221 4.63 10.61 -7.23
CA ALA A 221 3.78 10.48 -8.43
C ALA A 221 3.79 9.05 -9.01
N LEU A 222 4.81 8.27 -8.67
CA LEU A 222 5.01 6.90 -9.11
C LEU A 222 4.51 5.90 -8.07
N ALA A 223 3.68 4.95 -8.49
CA ALA A 223 3.28 3.84 -7.63
C ALA A 223 4.46 2.88 -7.41
N LYS A 224 5.02 2.90 -6.21
CA LYS A 224 5.96 1.90 -5.73
C LYS A 224 5.29 0.91 -4.80
N LYS A 225 5.97 -0.22 -4.59
CA LYS A 225 5.51 -1.27 -3.68
C LYS A 225 6.44 -1.36 -2.48
N PRO A 226 5.94 -1.32 -1.24
CA PRO A 226 6.79 -1.53 -0.08
C PRO A 226 7.34 -2.96 -0.02
N TYR A 227 8.37 -3.16 0.80
CA TYR A 227 8.87 -4.49 1.09
C TYR A 227 7.75 -5.35 1.68
N ASN A 228 7.65 -6.60 1.20
CA ASN A 228 6.70 -7.54 1.77
C ASN A 228 7.28 -8.04 3.10
N PRO A 229 6.66 -7.78 4.24
CA PRO A 229 7.27 -8.13 5.52
C PRO A 229 7.46 -9.64 5.65
N ILE A 230 8.53 -10.05 6.30
CA ILE A 230 8.74 -11.46 6.65
C ILE A 230 8.04 -11.78 7.96
N ILE A 231 7.70 -13.06 8.20
CA ILE A 231 7.11 -13.49 9.48
C ILE A 231 7.97 -13.04 10.66
N GLY A 232 7.34 -12.45 11.68
CA GLY A 232 8.03 -11.95 12.86
C GLY A 232 8.75 -10.61 12.71
N GLU A 233 8.73 -10.01 11.51
CA GLU A 233 9.19 -8.63 11.33
C GLU A 233 8.35 -7.68 12.17
N THR A 234 8.99 -6.69 12.80
CA THR A 234 8.33 -5.69 13.63
C THR A 234 8.66 -4.27 13.21
N PHE A 235 7.81 -3.30 13.53
CA PHE A 235 8.10 -1.88 13.38
C PHE A 235 7.54 -1.11 14.57
N HIS A 236 8.36 -0.22 15.13
CA HIS A 236 8.01 0.61 16.27
C HIS A 236 8.31 2.07 15.97
N CYS A 237 7.40 2.93 16.39
CA CYS A 237 7.62 4.37 16.37
C CYS A 237 6.68 5.07 17.36
N SER A 238 6.95 6.35 17.60
CA SER A 238 6.03 7.21 18.33
C SER A 238 5.87 8.60 17.70
N TRP A 239 4.91 9.37 18.23
CA TRP A 239 4.76 10.78 17.95
C TRP A 239 4.60 11.52 19.28
N GLN A 240 5.16 12.72 19.35
CA GLN A 240 4.91 13.67 20.43
C GLN A 240 4.01 14.78 19.90
N VAL A 241 2.83 14.93 20.50
CA VAL A 241 1.83 15.94 20.10
C VAL A 241 1.71 16.99 21.19
N PRO A 242 2.01 18.27 20.92
CA PRO A 242 1.85 19.32 21.92
C PRO A 242 0.43 19.35 22.51
N LYS A 243 0.31 19.43 23.84
CA LYS A 243 -0.99 19.38 24.52
C LYS A 243 -1.90 20.56 24.19
N ASP A 244 -1.32 21.71 23.90
CA ASP A 244 -2.01 22.94 23.51
C ASP A 244 -2.73 22.82 22.15
N THR A 245 -2.23 21.97 21.25
CA THR A 245 -2.80 21.72 19.92
C THR A 245 -4.22 21.13 20.00
N LEU A 246 -4.54 20.45 21.10
CA LEU A 246 -5.86 19.86 21.35
C LEU A 246 -6.76 20.72 22.25
N CYS A 247 -6.26 21.85 22.76
CA CYS A 247 -7.07 22.80 23.51
C CYS A 247 -7.84 23.69 22.53
N THR A 248 -9.16 23.68 22.58
CA THR A 248 -9.99 24.68 21.91
C THR A 248 -9.52 26.09 22.32
N PRO A 249 -9.35 27.05 21.40
CA PRO A 249 -8.96 28.40 21.79
C PRO A 249 -10.02 28.94 22.76
N LYS A 250 -9.61 29.17 24.02
CA LYS A 250 -10.41 29.98 24.94
C LYS A 250 -10.53 31.39 24.31
N PRO A 251 -11.69 32.05 24.38
CA PRO A 251 -11.79 33.46 24.01
C PRO A 251 -10.72 34.24 24.79
N ALA A 252 -9.80 34.88 24.07
CA ALA A 252 -8.72 35.64 24.69
C ALA A 252 -9.30 36.93 25.27
N ASP A 253 -9.52 36.97 26.58
CA ASP A 253 -9.97 38.19 27.26
C ASP A 253 -8.84 39.19 27.55
N HIS A 254 -7.56 38.88 27.26
CA HIS A 254 -6.46 39.84 27.45
C HIS A 254 -5.36 39.73 26.39
N PRO A 255 -4.76 40.87 25.96
CA PRO A 255 -3.66 40.88 25.02
C PRO A 255 -2.38 40.27 25.64
N PRO A 256 -1.55 39.54 24.87
CA PRO A 256 -0.34 38.94 25.40
C PRO A 256 0.71 40.02 25.68
N ASN A 257 1.21 40.06 26.92
CA ASN A 257 2.37 40.86 27.30
C ASN A 257 3.62 40.28 26.63
N ALA A 258 4.35 41.12 25.91
CA ALA A 258 5.56 40.75 25.20
C ALA A 258 6.77 40.67 26.13
N HIS A 259 6.84 39.67 27.02
CA HIS A 259 8.03 39.27 27.76
C HIS A 259 7.82 37.88 28.35
N ASP A 260 7.81 36.84 27.52
CA ASP A 260 8.04 35.48 28.00
C ASP A 260 9.28 34.93 27.29
N GLU A 261 10.31 34.71 28.10
CA GLU A 261 11.58 34.09 27.76
C GLU A 261 11.33 32.64 27.31
N VAL A 262 12.10 32.18 26.33
CA VAL A 262 12.08 30.79 25.87
C VAL A 262 12.65 29.91 26.98
N THR A 263 11.79 29.46 27.90
CA THR A 263 12.12 28.39 28.85
C THR A 263 12.08 27.04 28.13
N GLU A 264 13.13 26.25 28.32
CA GLU A 264 13.22 24.84 27.90
C GLU A 264 11.90 24.12 28.26
N ALA A 265 11.22 23.59 27.25
CA ALA A 265 9.95 22.90 27.42
C ALA A 265 10.17 21.66 28.30
N ASN A 266 9.49 21.62 29.46
CA ASN A 266 9.44 20.44 30.30
C ASN A 266 8.85 19.26 29.49
N GLU A 267 9.41 18.06 29.64
CA GLU A 267 8.90 16.78 29.06
C GLU A 267 7.40 16.49 29.33
N LYS A 268 6.72 17.27 30.17
CA LYS A 268 5.31 17.09 30.55
C LYS A 268 4.29 17.72 29.61
N ASP A 269 4.70 18.39 28.53
CA ASP A 269 3.80 19.20 27.69
C ASP A 269 3.29 18.51 26.42
N PHE A 270 3.59 17.22 26.22
CA PHE A 270 3.16 16.44 25.04
C PHE A 270 2.26 15.27 25.41
N TYR A 271 1.36 14.89 24.50
CA TYR A 271 0.76 13.57 24.45
C TYR A 271 1.66 12.66 23.61
N THR A 272 1.93 11.45 24.10
CA THR A 272 2.67 10.46 23.32
C THR A 272 1.72 9.47 22.66
N VAL A 273 1.83 9.32 21.34
CA VAL A 273 1.16 8.25 20.58
C VAL A 273 2.20 7.20 20.24
N ARG A 274 2.01 5.96 20.68
CA ARG A 274 2.90 4.84 20.37
C ARG A 274 2.29 3.98 19.29
N PHE A 275 3.12 3.43 18.40
CA PHE A 275 2.73 2.48 17.37
C PHE A 275 3.64 1.27 17.36
N VAL A 276 3.03 0.09 17.22
CA VAL A 276 3.70 -1.19 17.04
C VAL A 276 3.01 -1.97 15.93
N ALA A 277 3.81 -2.53 15.03
CA ALA A 277 3.35 -3.45 14.00
C ALA A 277 4.17 -4.72 14.01
N GLU A 278 3.55 -5.84 13.65
CA GLU A 278 4.18 -7.14 13.51
C GLU A 278 3.59 -7.89 12.31
N GLN A 279 4.44 -8.59 11.56
CA GLN A 279 3.98 -9.56 10.59
C GLN A 279 3.62 -10.87 11.29
N VAL A 280 2.33 -11.01 11.61
CA VAL A 280 1.80 -12.10 12.45
C VAL A 280 1.53 -13.40 11.69
N SER A 281 1.46 -13.35 10.36
CA SER A 281 1.30 -14.53 9.50
C SER A 281 1.91 -14.29 8.12
N HIS A 282 2.43 -15.34 7.48
CA HIS A 282 2.96 -15.27 6.10
C HIS A 282 2.05 -15.91 5.05
N HIS A 283 1.25 -16.92 5.43
CA HIS A 283 0.34 -17.63 4.53
C HIS A 283 -1.05 -17.80 5.17
N PRO A 284 -1.98 -16.84 5.01
CA PRO A 284 -1.86 -15.59 4.25
C PRO A 284 -0.98 -14.53 4.93
N PRO A 285 -0.45 -13.52 4.18
CA PRO A 285 0.43 -12.50 4.73
C PRO A 285 -0.38 -11.46 5.54
N VAL A 286 -0.54 -11.69 6.84
CA VAL A 286 -1.27 -10.80 7.75
C VAL A 286 -0.29 -9.95 8.56
N SER A 287 -0.53 -8.65 8.58
CA SER A 287 0.14 -7.68 9.45
C SER A 287 -0.83 -7.24 10.53
N GLY A 288 -0.42 -7.33 11.80
CA GLY A 288 -1.10 -6.73 12.94
C GLY A 288 -0.45 -5.40 13.26
N PHE A 289 -1.24 -4.37 13.61
CA PHE A 289 -0.71 -3.12 14.12
C PHE A 289 -1.62 -2.51 15.17
N TYR A 290 -1.00 -1.85 16.14
CA TYR A 290 -1.62 -1.28 17.31
C TYR A 290 -1.04 0.11 17.55
N ALA A 291 -1.90 1.05 17.91
CA ALA A 291 -1.45 2.35 18.40
C ALA A 291 -2.27 2.82 19.60
N GLU A 292 -1.63 3.53 20.52
CA GLU A 292 -2.26 3.98 21.75
C GLU A 292 -1.78 5.35 22.21
N CYS A 293 -2.64 6.02 22.96
CA CYS A 293 -2.30 7.16 23.80
C CYS A 293 -2.94 6.93 25.18
N PRO A 294 -2.19 6.38 26.15
CA PRO A 294 -2.67 6.13 27.50
C PRO A 294 -3.24 7.37 28.20
N GLU A 295 -2.63 8.53 27.99
CA GLU A 295 -3.02 9.82 28.58
C GLU A 295 -4.40 10.29 28.10
N ARG A 296 -4.81 9.89 26.88
CA ARG A 296 -6.16 10.12 26.33
C ARG A 296 -7.07 8.90 26.45
N LYS A 297 -6.58 7.82 27.07
CA LYS A 297 -7.26 6.53 27.23
C LYS A 297 -7.92 6.08 25.91
N MET A 298 -7.15 6.09 24.84
CA MET A 298 -7.61 5.66 23.53
C MET A 298 -6.56 4.82 22.83
N CYS A 299 -7.01 3.88 22.00
CA CYS A 299 -6.13 3.05 21.20
C CYS A 299 -6.86 2.47 19.99
N VAL A 300 -6.09 2.03 19.00
CA VAL A 300 -6.58 1.36 17.80
C VAL A 300 -5.84 0.04 17.62
N ASN A 301 -6.59 -1.04 17.39
CA ASN A 301 -6.06 -2.35 17.06
C ASN A 301 -6.53 -2.75 15.67
N THR A 302 -5.62 -3.11 14.78
CA THR A 302 -5.95 -3.49 13.41
C THR A 302 -5.17 -4.72 12.98
N HIS A 303 -5.79 -5.54 12.14
CA HIS A 303 -5.08 -6.57 11.39
C HIS A 303 -5.52 -6.51 9.94
N VAL A 304 -4.58 -6.68 9.02
CA VAL A 304 -4.86 -6.57 7.59
C VAL A 304 -3.98 -7.53 6.81
N TRP A 305 -4.53 -8.06 5.73
CA TRP A 305 -3.79 -8.75 4.69
C TRP A 305 -4.30 -8.30 3.32
N THR A 306 -3.50 -8.55 2.30
CA THR A 306 -3.82 -8.08 0.95
C THR A 306 -4.02 -9.23 -0.02
N LYS A 307 -5.01 -9.07 -0.90
CA LYS A 307 -5.20 -9.94 -2.05
C LYS A 307 -5.00 -9.14 -3.33
N SER A 308 -3.97 -9.51 -4.09
CA SER A 308 -3.58 -8.82 -5.31
C SER A 308 -4.03 -9.58 -6.55
N LYS A 309 -4.64 -8.86 -7.50
CA LYS A 309 -5.18 -9.42 -8.75
C LYS A 309 -4.73 -8.61 -9.96
N PHE A 310 -4.21 -9.29 -10.98
CA PHE A 310 -3.92 -8.67 -12.26
C PHE A 310 -5.20 -8.34 -13.04
N MET A 311 -5.32 -7.10 -13.51
CA MET A 311 -6.51 -6.57 -14.20
C MET A 311 -6.18 -6.06 -15.63
N GLY A 312 -5.10 -6.57 -16.24
CA GLY A 312 -4.63 -6.14 -17.57
C GLY A 312 -3.75 -4.89 -17.48
N MET A 313 -4.34 -3.70 -17.61
CA MET A 313 -3.60 -2.43 -17.50
C MET A 313 -3.50 -1.92 -16.05
N SER A 314 -3.89 -2.73 -15.08
CA SER A 314 -3.90 -2.36 -13.67
C SER A 314 -3.68 -3.59 -12.79
N ILE A 315 -3.27 -3.35 -11.55
CA ILE A 315 -3.24 -4.34 -10.48
C ILE A 315 -4.21 -3.86 -9.42
N GLY A 316 -5.19 -4.68 -9.05
CA GLY A 316 -6.12 -4.42 -7.96
C GLY A 316 -5.63 -5.10 -6.68
N VAL A 317 -5.65 -4.38 -5.58
CA VAL A 317 -5.25 -4.84 -4.25
C VAL A 317 -6.44 -4.65 -3.32
N THR A 318 -7.04 -5.75 -2.89
CA THR A 318 -8.09 -5.74 -1.88
C THR A 318 -7.44 -5.84 -0.50
N MET A 319 -7.71 -4.84 0.34
CA MET A 319 -7.35 -4.86 1.76
C MET A 319 -8.43 -5.63 2.52
N ILE A 320 -8.04 -6.72 3.18
CA ILE A 320 -8.94 -7.58 3.94
C ILE A 320 -8.51 -7.54 5.40
N GLY A 321 -9.44 -7.24 6.28
CA GLY A 321 -9.17 -7.05 7.70
C GLY A 321 -10.09 -6.00 8.30
N GLU A 322 -9.94 -5.79 9.60
CA GLU A 322 -10.73 -4.84 10.38
C GLU A 322 -9.82 -4.11 11.37
N GLY A 323 -10.09 -2.83 11.56
CA GLY A 323 -9.56 -2.02 12.64
C GLY A 323 -10.65 -1.69 13.65
N VAL A 324 -10.26 -1.60 14.92
CA VAL A 324 -11.14 -1.23 16.03
C VAL A 324 -10.48 -0.10 16.81
N LEU A 325 -11.12 1.07 16.82
CA LEU A 325 -10.75 2.20 17.67
C LEU A 325 -11.54 2.12 18.97
N HIS A 326 -10.85 2.12 20.10
CA HIS A 326 -11.43 2.19 21.43
C HIS A 326 -11.24 3.58 22.03
N LEU A 327 -12.34 4.22 22.42
CA LEU A 327 -12.36 5.45 23.20
C LEU A 327 -12.82 5.10 24.63
N LEU A 328 -11.87 4.84 25.53
CA LEU A 328 -12.18 4.21 26.82
C LEU A 328 -12.95 5.15 27.75
N GLU A 329 -12.68 6.46 27.72
CA GLU A 329 -13.44 7.45 28.52
C GLU A 329 -14.92 7.47 28.17
N HIS A 330 -15.24 7.24 26.90
CA HIS A 330 -16.62 7.17 26.41
C HIS A 330 -17.17 5.74 26.42
N SER A 331 -16.31 4.76 26.72
CA SER A 331 -16.52 3.32 26.54
C SER A 331 -17.19 3.01 25.19
N GLU A 332 -16.66 3.62 24.12
CA GLU A 332 -17.11 3.46 22.75
C GLU A 332 -16.06 2.70 21.92
N GLU A 333 -16.57 1.90 20.97
CA GLU A 333 -15.77 1.12 20.05
C GLU A 333 -16.24 1.42 18.62
N TYR A 334 -15.30 1.70 17.73
CA TYR A 334 -15.56 1.99 16.34
C TYR A 334 -14.87 0.97 15.46
N THR A 335 -15.65 0.11 14.80
CA THR A 335 -15.13 -0.85 13.82
C THR A 335 -15.05 -0.19 12.45
N PHE A 336 -13.94 -0.41 11.73
CA PHE A 336 -13.72 0.16 10.41
C PHE A 336 -12.92 -0.77 9.49
N THR A 337 -13.10 -0.58 8.18
CA THR A 337 -12.39 -1.33 7.13
C THR A 337 -11.49 -0.39 6.32
N LEU A 338 -10.58 -0.94 5.51
CA LEU A 338 -9.71 -0.16 4.61
C LEU A 338 -10.21 -0.20 3.15
N PRO A 339 -9.97 0.86 2.33
CA PRO A 339 -10.34 0.85 0.93
C PRO A 339 -9.44 -0.11 0.13
N CYS A 340 -9.91 -0.52 -1.05
CA CYS A 340 -9.04 -1.16 -2.03
C CYS A 340 -8.06 -0.15 -2.63
N ALA A 341 -6.91 -0.63 -3.07
CA ALA A 341 -5.93 0.15 -3.83
C ALA A 341 -5.77 -0.44 -5.23
N TYR A 342 -5.47 0.41 -6.21
CA TYR A 342 -5.21 0.02 -7.59
C TYR A 342 -3.94 0.68 -8.07
N ALA A 343 -2.97 -0.12 -8.52
CA ALA A 343 -1.87 0.40 -9.32
C ALA A 343 -2.35 0.46 -10.78
N ARG A 344 -2.56 1.68 -11.27
CA ARG A 344 -3.03 1.97 -12.64
C ARG A 344 -1.84 2.16 -13.57
N SER A 345 -2.06 2.07 -14.88
CA SER A 345 -1.06 2.43 -15.90
C SER A 345 0.29 1.70 -15.77
N ILE A 346 0.26 0.42 -15.36
CA ILE A 346 1.48 -0.38 -15.11
C ILE A 346 2.36 -0.64 -16.35
N LEU A 347 1.88 -0.32 -17.55
CA LEU A 347 2.61 -0.40 -18.82
C LEU A 347 3.30 0.93 -19.20
N THR A 348 2.99 2.00 -18.48
CA THR A 348 3.53 3.35 -18.69
C THR A 348 4.07 3.89 -17.37
N VAL A 349 3.50 4.97 -16.84
CA VAL A 349 3.86 5.52 -15.53
C VAL A 349 2.81 5.08 -14.54
N PRO A 350 3.13 4.12 -13.65
CA PRO A 350 2.14 3.61 -12.72
C PRO A 350 1.81 4.64 -11.65
N TRP A 351 0.54 4.73 -11.27
CA TRP A 351 0.05 5.62 -10.22
C TRP A 351 -0.99 4.90 -9.35
N VAL A 352 -1.15 5.34 -8.10
CA VAL A 352 -2.08 4.68 -7.17
C VAL A 352 -3.43 5.37 -7.12
N GLU A 353 -4.47 4.55 -7.17
CA GLU A 353 -5.86 4.95 -6.98
C GLU A 353 -6.48 4.19 -5.82
N LEU A 354 -7.23 4.87 -4.95
CA LEU A 354 -8.08 4.24 -3.95
C LEU A 354 -9.49 4.02 -4.50
N GLY A 355 -10.12 2.91 -4.10
CA GLY A 355 -11.47 2.60 -4.53
C GLY A 355 -12.23 1.70 -3.55
N GLY A 356 -13.54 1.65 -3.74
CA GLY A 356 -14.42 0.79 -2.96
C GLY A 356 -15.14 1.51 -1.83
N LYS A 357 -15.95 0.74 -1.09
CA LYS A 357 -16.73 1.24 0.03
C LYS A 357 -16.08 0.84 1.35
N VAL A 358 -16.09 1.77 2.29
CA VAL A 358 -15.63 1.60 3.66
C VAL A 358 -16.79 1.97 4.58
N ASN A 359 -16.94 1.22 5.67
CA ASN A 359 -17.87 1.58 6.73
C ASN A 359 -17.10 1.83 8.03
N VAL A 360 -17.61 2.77 8.82
CA VAL A 360 -17.23 2.97 10.22
C VAL A 360 -18.50 2.79 11.05
N ASN A 361 -18.46 2.01 12.12
CA ASN A 361 -19.65 1.73 12.92
C ASN A 361 -19.35 1.76 14.42
N CYS A 362 -20.17 2.46 15.19
CA CYS A 362 -20.15 2.42 16.65
C CYS A 362 -21.51 1.93 17.16
N ALA A 363 -21.54 0.68 17.63
CA ALA A 363 -22.78 0.05 18.07
C ALA A 363 -23.39 0.76 19.28
N LYS A 364 -22.56 1.21 20.23
CA LYS A 364 -23.02 1.88 21.46
C LYS A 364 -23.69 3.22 21.20
N SER A 365 -23.08 4.06 20.36
CA SER A 365 -23.64 5.38 20.05
C SER A 365 -24.75 5.30 19.01
N GLY A 366 -24.83 4.21 18.25
CA GLY A 366 -25.78 4.05 17.15
C GLY A 366 -25.43 4.89 15.92
N TYR A 367 -24.23 5.46 15.85
CA TYR A 367 -23.75 6.17 14.66
C TYR A 367 -22.99 5.24 13.72
N SER A 368 -23.12 5.50 12.42
CA SER A 368 -22.29 4.88 11.39
C SER A 368 -21.88 5.89 10.32
N ALA A 369 -20.80 5.59 9.60
CA ALA A 369 -20.40 6.31 8.41
C ALA A 369 -20.22 5.35 7.24
N ALA A 370 -20.77 5.72 6.09
CA ALA A 370 -20.58 5.01 4.82
C ALA A 370 -19.76 5.90 3.88
N ILE A 371 -18.55 5.46 3.53
CA ILE A 371 -17.58 6.21 2.74
C ILE A 371 -17.32 5.44 1.43
N THR A 372 -17.28 6.14 0.31
CA THR A 372 -16.97 5.58 -1.00
C THR A 372 -15.79 6.31 -1.62
N PHE A 373 -14.70 5.57 -1.85
CA PHE A 373 -13.59 6.00 -2.67
C PHE A 373 -13.94 5.67 -4.13
N HIS A 374 -14.01 6.69 -4.97
CA HIS A 374 -14.41 6.55 -6.36
C HIS A 374 -13.16 6.33 -7.23
N THR A 375 -13.16 5.25 -7.98
CA THR A 375 -12.20 5.06 -9.07
C THR A 375 -12.56 5.96 -10.25
N LYS A 376 -11.57 6.30 -11.07
CA LYS A 376 -11.69 7.12 -12.27
C LYS A 376 -12.88 6.67 -13.14
N PRO A 377 -13.86 7.55 -13.41
CA PRO A 377 -14.95 7.25 -14.32
C PRO A 377 -14.43 7.01 -15.75
N PHE A 378 -15.15 6.21 -16.53
CA PHE A 378 -14.81 5.96 -17.94
C PHE A 378 -14.87 7.24 -18.81
N TYR A 379 -15.68 8.23 -18.42
CA TYR A 379 -15.86 9.49 -19.14
C TYR A 379 -15.71 10.69 -18.21
N GLY A 380 -14.66 11.49 -18.41
CA GLY A 380 -14.41 12.71 -17.64
C GLY A 380 -14.37 12.51 -16.12
N GLY A 381 -14.34 13.62 -15.39
CA GLY A 381 -14.37 13.62 -13.92
C GLY A 381 -13.02 13.78 -13.25
N LYS A 382 -13.08 14.08 -11.96
CA LYS A 382 -11.91 14.28 -11.09
C LYS A 382 -11.38 12.94 -10.58
N LEU A 383 -10.06 12.84 -10.46
CA LEU A 383 -9.38 11.72 -9.81
C LEU A 383 -9.57 11.80 -8.29
N HIS A 384 -9.31 10.70 -7.59
CA HIS A 384 -9.23 10.65 -6.13
C HIS A 384 -10.50 11.09 -5.39
N ARG A 385 -11.65 11.09 -6.08
CA ARG A 385 -12.90 11.55 -5.49
C ARG A 385 -13.33 10.63 -4.36
N VAL A 386 -13.77 11.23 -3.25
CA VAL A 386 -14.40 10.54 -2.12
C VAL A 386 -15.75 11.17 -1.84
N THR A 387 -16.72 10.35 -1.45
CA THR A 387 -18.00 10.79 -0.90
C THR A 387 -18.36 9.96 0.30
N GLY A 388 -19.03 10.54 1.29
CA GLY A 388 -19.52 9.77 2.42
C GLY A 388 -20.68 10.45 3.13
N GLU A 389 -21.27 9.73 4.07
CA GLU A 389 -22.29 10.24 4.96
C GLU A 389 -22.13 9.64 6.34
N VAL A 390 -22.30 10.46 7.37
CA VAL A 390 -22.46 10.04 8.76
C VAL A 390 -23.94 10.03 9.09
N LYS A 391 -24.42 8.95 9.67
CA LYS A 391 -25.81 8.71 10.01
C LYS A 391 -25.96 8.28 11.45
N HIS A 392 -27.05 8.72 12.07
CA HIS A 392 -27.57 8.09 13.27
C HIS A 392 -28.55 6.98 12.86
N ASN A 393 -28.21 5.73 13.18
CA ASN A 393 -28.89 4.54 12.67
C ASN A 393 -30.35 4.46 13.12
N ALA A 394 -30.64 4.83 14.38
CA ALA A 394 -31.99 4.70 14.94
C ALA A 394 -33.00 5.68 14.32
N SER A 395 -32.57 6.91 14.02
CA SER A 395 -33.42 7.92 13.36
C SER A 395 -33.29 7.92 11.84
N ASN A 396 -32.32 7.19 11.28
CA ASN A 396 -31.92 7.24 9.87
C ASN A 396 -31.62 8.68 9.38
N SER A 397 -31.17 9.55 10.29
CA SER A 397 -30.86 10.94 9.98
C SER A 397 -29.39 11.10 9.58
N VAL A 398 -29.15 11.74 8.45
CA VAL A 398 -27.79 12.13 8.02
C VAL A 398 -27.39 13.40 8.78
N VAL A 399 -26.29 13.32 9.50
CA VAL A 399 -25.76 14.43 10.34
C VAL A 399 -24.58 15.15 9.68
N CYS A 400 -23.85 14.44 8.81
CA CYS A 400 -22.76 15.01 8.04
C CYS A 400 -22.69 14.35 6.66
N LYS A 401 -22.52 15.13 5.61
CA LYS A 401 -22.19 14.65 4.26
C LYS A 401 -20.76 15.06 3.92
N ILE A 402 -20.00 14.12 3.40
CA ILE A 402 -18.60 14.32 3.01
C ILE A 402 -18.48 14.24 1.49
N GLN A 403 -17.74 15.16 0.89
CA GLN A 403 -17.34 15.07 -0.51
C GLN A 403 -15.97 15.71 -0.72
N GLY A 404 -15.26 15.32 -1.76
CA GLY A 404 -13.99 15.95 -2.11
C GLY A 404 -13.01 14.99 -2.75
N GLU A 405 -11.74 15.25 -2.54
CA GLU A 405 -10.61 14.51 -3.10
C GLU A 405 -9.68 14.11 -1.94
N TRP A 406 -9.41 12.82 -1.75
CA TRP A 406 -8.68 12.30 -0.56
C TRP A 406 -7.21 12.72 -0.50
N ASN A 407 -6.70 13.37 -1.54
CA ASN A 407 -5.34 13.91 -1.62
C ASN A 407 -5.30 15.44 -1.83
N SER A 408 -6.44 16.12 -1.73
CA SER A 408 -6.55 17.56 -1.97
C SER A 408 -7.51 18.19 -0.96
N VAL A 409 -8.75 18.52 -1.35
CA VAL A 409 -9.71 19.18 -0.45
C VAL A 409 -10.86 18.27 -0.12
N LEU A 410 -11.22 18.20 1.17
CA LEU A 410 -12.40 17.52 1.70
C LEU A 410 -13.38 18.55 2.26
N GLU A 411 -14.67 18.36 1.98
CA GLU A 411 -15.77 19.19 2.48
C GLU A 411 -16.68 18.34 3.36
N PHE A 412 -16.94 18.82 4.58
CA PHE A 412 -17.84 18.25 5.57
C PHE A 412 -19.03 19.18 5.74
N MET A 413 -20.19 18.77 5.22
CA MET A 413 -21.45 19.52 5.27
C MET A 413 -22.31 18.98 6.42
N HIS A 414 -22.42 19.74 7.49
CA HIS A 414 -23.16 19.39 8.70
C HIS A 414 -24.65 19.70 8.56
N SER A 415 -25.49 18.98 9.30
CA SER A 415 -26.96 19.18 9.27
C SER A 415 -27.42 20.54 9.81
N ASN A 416 -26.56 21.24 10.57
CA ASN A 416 -26.79 22.61 11.02
C ASN A 416 -26.58 23.68 9.92
N GLY A 417 -26.14 23.27 8.72
CA GLY A 417 -25.84 24.14 7.58
C GLY A 417 -24.38 24.60 7.49
N GLU A 418 -23.55 24.27 8.49
CA GLU A 418 -22.12 24.57 8.49
C GLU A 418 -21.38 23.66 7.50
N THR A 419 -20.41 24.24 6.79
CA THR A 419 -19.51 23.48 5.92
C THR A 419 -18.07 23.72 6.34
N LYS A 420 -17.38 22.66 6.73
CA LYS A 420 -15.95 22.67 7.06
C LYS A 420 -15.16 22.15 5.86
N CYS A 421 -14.17 22.91 5.41
CA CYS A 421 -13.24 22.49 4.36
C CYS A 421 -11.88 22.15 4.98
N VAL A 422 -11.35 20.97 4.66
CA VAL A 422 -10.03 20.51 5.07
C VAL A 422 -9.16 20.43 3.82
N ASP A 423 -8.15 21.31 3.76
CA ASP A 423 -7.17 21.34 2.67
C ASP A 423 -5.95 20.50 3.05
N LEU A 424 -5.90 19.26 2.54
CA LEU A 424 -4.84 18.29 2.83
C LEU A 424 -3.49 18.72 2.28
N THR A 425 -3.45 19.64 1.30
CA THR A 425 -2.19 20.14 0.73
C THR A 425 -1.48 21.12 1.66
N LYS A 426 -2.19 21.65 2.66
CA LYS A 426 -1.69 22.60 3.66
C LYS A 426 -1.59 22.01 5.05
N LEU A 427 -2.01 20.76 5.24
CA LEU A 427 -2.04 20.11 6.53
C LEU A 427 -0.61 19.71 6.92
N GLY A 428 -0.10 20.27 8.01
CA GLY A 428 1.23 19.95 8.52
C GLY A 428 1.29 18.49 8.99
N VAL A 429 2.37 17.80 8.68
CA VAL A 429 2.56 16.39 9.02
C VAL A 429 3.47 16.31 10.24
N THR A 430 3.05 15.53 11.24
CA THR A 430 3.91 15.26 12.39
C THR A 430 4.83 14.10 12.04
N ARG A 431 6.14 14.34 12.09
CA ARG A 431 7.14 13.31 11.83
C ARG A 431 7.09 12.26 12.95
N LYS A 432 7.12 10.99 12.56
CA LYS A 432 7.29 9.88 13.50
C LYS A 432 8.70 9.93 14.10
N ARG A 433 8.84 9.37 15.29
CA ARG A 433 10.10 9.16 15.98
C ARG A 433 10.44 7.68 15.94
N VAL A 434 11.67 7.34 15.56
CA VAL A 434 12.12 5.96 15.38
C VAL A 434 13.50 5.82 16.01
N ARG A 435 13.77 4.66 16.64
CA ARG A 435 15.10 4.38 17.18
C ARG A 435 16.14 4.29 16.05
N PRO A 436 17.38 4.78 16.26
CA PRO A 436 18.50 4.53 15.37
C PRO A 436 18.70 3.04 15.06
N VAL A 437 19.13 2.70 13.85
CA VAL A 437 19.23 1.31 13.35
C VAL A 437 20.15 0.43 14.22
N ASP A 438 21.18 1.01 14.82
CA ASP A 438 22.11 0.33 15.74
C ASP A 438 21.47 -0.06 17.08
N LYS A 439 20.39 0.64 17.48
CA LYS A 439 19.59 0.34 18.68
C LYS A 439 18.36 -0.53 18.39
N GLN A 440 18.07 -0.81 17.13
CA GLN A 440 16.91 -1.62 16.75
C GLN A 440 17.16 -3.12 16.92
N GLY A 441 16.11 -3.89 17.24
CA GLY A 441 16.14 -5.35 17.24
C GLY A 441 16.42 -5.95 15.86
N LEU A 442 16.90 -7.20 15.82
CA LEU A 442 17.30 -7.88 14.57
C LEU A 442 16.16 -8.02 13.54
N PHE A 443 14.92 -8.04 14.01
CA PHE A 443 13.71 -8.20 13.20
C PHE A 443 12.94 -6.89 13.00
N GLU A 444 13.46 -5.76 13.49
CA GLU A 444 12.84 -4.47 13.21
C GLU A 444 13.06 -4.07 11.74
N SER A 445 12.02 -3.56 11.09
CA SER A 445 11.98 -3.36 9.64
C SER A 445 13.19 -2.62 9.08
N ARG A 446 13.64 -1.50 9.70
CA ARG A 446 14.76 -0.72 9.13
C ARG A 446 16.08 -1.48 9.24
N ARG A 447 16.37 -2.10 10.38
CA ARG A 447 17.55 -2.96 10.56
C ARG A 447 17.52 -4.17 9.65
N LEU A 448 16.39 -4.86 9.58
CA LEU A 448 16.21 -6.07 8.78
C LEU A 448 16.41 -5.81 7.28
N TRP A 449 15.89 -4.69 6.76
CA TRP A 449 15.95 -4.33 5.35
C TRP A 449 17.13 -3.40 4.99
N THR A 450 18.06 -3.13 5.92
CA THR A 450 19.13 -2.12 5.77
C THR A 450 19.90 -2.28 4.45
N HIS A 451 20.43 -3.47 4.16
CA HIS A 451 21.24 -3.68 2.95
C HIS A 451 20.46 -3.54 1.63
N VAL A 452 19.16 -3.88 1.62
CA VAL A 452 18.29 -3.66 0.46
C VAL A 452 18.07 -2.17 0.26
N THR A 453 17.77 -1.45 1.34
CA THR A 453 17.54 -0.01 1.35
C THR A 453 18.78 0.77 0.92
N GLU A 454 19.97 0.43 1.43
CA GLU A 454 21.25 1.04 1.06
C GLU A 454 21.56 0.84 -0.42
N ALA A 455 21.45 -0.38 -0.93
CA ALA A 455 21.69 -0.67 -2.35
C ALA A 455 20.70 0.09 -3.27
N LEU A 456 19.43 0.23 -2.85
CA LEU A 456 18.45 1.07 -3.56
C LEU A 456 18.75 2.57 -3.48
N LYS A 457 19.33 3.05 -2.37
CA LYS A 457 19.80 4.45 -2.26
C LYS A 457 20.99 4.71 -3.20
N GLU A 458 21.88 3.73 -3.35
CA GLU A 458 23.01 3.76 -4.28
C GLU A 458 22.63 3.49 -5.75
N LYS A 459 21.34 3.25 -6.04
CA LYS A 459 20.82 2.85 -7.36
C LYS A 459 21.46 1.56 -7.91
N ASN A 460 21.96 0.68 -7.03
CA ASN A 460 22.52 -0.61 -7.38
C ASN A 460 21.43 -1.69 -7.30
N ILE A 461 20.69 -1.86 -8.39
CA ILE A 461 19.52 -2.75 -8.47
C ILE A 461 19.92 -4.23 -8.34
N GLU A 462 21.06 -4.61 -8.88
CA GLU A 462 21.60 -5.97 -8.81
C GLU A 462 21.88 -6.36 -7.36
N LYS A 463 22.63 -5.52 -6.63
CA LYS A 463 22.95 -5.74 -5.21
C LYS A 463 21.69 -5.73 -4.33
N ALA A 464 20.76 -4.81 -4.60
CA ALA A 464 19.47 -4.80 -3.90
C ALA A 464 18.68 -6.09 -4.10
N THR A 465 18.68 -6.62 -5.33
CA THR A 465 18.02 -7.89 -5.67
C THR A 465 18.67 -9.08 -4.97
N GLU A 466 20.00 -9.10 -4.89
CA GLU A 466 20.75 -10.13 -4.18
C GLU A 466 20.44 -10.14 -2.69
N HIS A 467 20.53 -8.99 -2.00
CA HIS A 467 20.22 -8.88 -0.58
C HIS A 467 18.76 -9.27 -0.29
N LYS A 468 17.82 -8.82 -1.13
CA LYS A 468 16.41 -9.20 -1.03
C LYS A 468 16.21 -10.71 -1.18
N ARG A 469 16.85 -11.32 -2.18
CA ARG A 469 16.77 -12.77 -2.42
C ARG A 469 17.31 -13.56 -1.23
N ALA A 470 18.47 -13.17 -0.69
CA ALA A 470 19.09 -13.84 0.45
C ALA A 470 18.16 -13.83 1.68
N LEU A 471 17.52 -12.69 1.95
CA LEU A 471 16.56 -12.53 3.05
C LEU A 471 15.31 -13.40 2.87
N GLU A 472 14.73 -13.43 1.68
CA GLU A 472 13.56 -14.26 1.37
C GLU A 472 13.89 -15.77 1.33
N GLU A 473 15.08 -16.15 0.88
CA GLU A 473 15.53 -17.55 0.88
C GLU A 473 15.75 -18.08 2.30
N ARG A 474 16.35 -17.25 3.18
CA ARG A 474 16.46 -17.55 4.61
C ARG A 474 15.08 -17.78 5.23
N GLN A 475 14.13 -16.87 4.99
CA GLN A 475 12.76 -17.01 5.48
C GLN A 475 12.11 -18.32 4.97
N ARG A 476 12.27 -18.65 3.69
CA ARG A 476 11.74 -19.90 3.12
C ARG A 476 12.39 -21.14 3.75
N ALA A 477 13.67 -21.09 4.09
CA ALA A 477 14.37 -22.17 4.77
C ALA A 477 13.87 -22.35 6.21
N GLU A 478 13.70 -21.25 6.95
CA GLU A 478 13.16 -21.26 8.32
C GLU A 478 11.72 -21.75 8.37
N GLU A 479 10.89 -21.38 7.38
CA GLU A 479 9.53 -21.91 7.24
C GLU A 479 9.53 -23.43 6.97
N ARG A 480 10.38 -23.92 6.07
CA ARG A 480 10.51 -25.36 5.82
C ARG A 480 10.90 -26.12 7.09
N LEU A 481 11.87 -25.59 7.83
CA LEU A 481 12.28 -26.19 9.10
C LEU A 481 11.12 -26.21 10.10
N ARG A 482 10.39 -25.10 10.25
CA ARG A 482 9.24 -25.03 11.16
C ARG A 482 8.14 -26.03 10.81
N VAL A 483 7.89 -26.25 9.52
CA VAL A 483 6.95 -27.28 9.05
C VAL A 483 7.48 -28.69 9.34
N GLU A 484 8.76 -28.95 9.09
CA GLU A 484 9.40 -30.25 9.34
C GLU A 484 9.44 -30.61 10.84
N THR A 485 9.65 -29.60 11.71
CA THR A 485 9.70 -29.79 13.16
C THR A 485 8.34 -29.61 13.85
N GLU A 486 7.27 -29.40 13.10
CA GLU A 486 5.91 -29.14 13.61
C GLU A 486 5.85 -27.99 14.63
N THR A 487 6.74 -26.99 14.51
CA THR A 487 6.81 -25.84 15.40
C THR A 487 6.12 -24.64 14.76
N SER A 488 5.04 -24.15 15.36
CA SER A 488 4.37 -22.92 14.92
C SER A 488 5.22 -21.68 15.22
N TRP A 489 5.05 -20.63 14.41
CA TRP A 489 5.55 -19.31 14.77
C TRP A 489 4.76 -18.75 15.95
N GLU A 490 5.47 -18.20 16.93
CA GLU A 490 4.90 -17.52 18.09
C GLU A 490 5.16 -16.03 17.92
N THR A 491 4.08 -15.25 17.88
CA THR A 491 4.12 -13.80 17.67
C THR A 491 4.49 -13.07 18.96
N LYS A 492 5.25 -11.98 18.84
CA LYS A 492 5.77 -11.22 19.99
C LYS A 492 4.72 -10.31 20.62
N TYR A 493 3.97 -9.57 19.80
CA TYR A 493 3.14 -8.45 20.25
C TYR A 493 1.65 -8.69 20.08
N PHE A 494 1.26 -9.65 19.25
CA PHE A 494 -0.14 -9.95 18.96
C PHE A 494 -0.48 -11.39 19.29
N MET A 495 -1.73 -11.64 19.62
CA MET A 495 -2.31 -12.97 19.76
C MET A 495 -3.50 -13.12 18.82
N LYS A 496 -3.69 -14.35 18.34
CA LYS A 496 -4.84 -14.67 17.50
C LYS A 496 -6.09 -14.79 18.36
N GLU A 497 -7.13 -14.03 18.04
CA GLU A 497 -8.43 -14.04 18.73
C GLU A 497 -9.55 -14.22 17.68
N GLY A 498 -10.17 -15.40 17.65
CA GLY A 498 -11.09 -15.78 16.58
C GLY A 498 -10.40 -15.80 15.20
N ASP A 499 -10.97 -15.05 14.26
CA ASP A 499 -10.43 -14.86 12.91
C ASP A 499 -9.46 -13.66 12.81
N GLY A 500 -9.30 -12.88 13.88
CA GLY A 500 -8.49 -11.67 13.92
C GLY A 500 -7.23 -11.79 14.78
N TRP A 501 -6.54 -10.66 14.92
CA TRP A 501 -5.36 -10.50 15.77
C TRP A 501 -5.51 -9.30 16.69
N VAL A 502 -5.12 -9.48 17.95
CA VAL A 502 -5.26 -8.51 19.03
C VAL A 502 -3.92 -8.32 19.70
N TYR A 503 -3.55 -7.07 20.00
CA TYR A 503 -2.34 -6.78 20.76
C TYR A 503 -2.36 -7.47 22.15
N ASN A 504 -1.22 -7.98 22.61
CA ASN A 504 -1.11 -8.81 23.82
C ASN A 504 -1.48 -8.06 25.11
N SER A 505 -1.10 -6.79 25.19
CA SER A 505 -1.35 -5.93 26.37
C SER A 505 -2.12 -4.66 25.98
N PRO A 506 -3.35 -4.79 25.45
CA PRO A 506 -4.07 -3.65 24.94
C PRO A 506 -4.61 -2.79 26.07
N LEU A 507 -4.60 -1.47 25.87
CA LEU A 507 -5.01 -0.48 26.86
C LEU A 507 -6.39 -0.75 27.49
N TRP A 508 -7.34 -1.33 26.74
CA TRP A 508 -8.67 -1.65 27.26
C TRP A 508 -8.73 -2.86 28.21
N LYS A 509 -7.72 -3.74 28.20
CA LYS A 509 -7.62 -4.88 29.13
C LYS A 509 -6.82 -4.52 30.40
N SER A 510 -5.92 -3.53 30.31
CA SER A 510 -5.06 -3.11 31.43
C SER A 510 -5.80 -2.38 32.56
N SER A 511 -7.05 -1.94 32.34
CA SER A 511 -7.87 -1.25 33.34
C SER A 511 -8.54 -2.18 34.37
N ASP A 512 -8.56 -3.51 34.15
CA ASP A 512 -9.21 -4.47 35.05
C ASP A 512 -8.27 -5.09 36.10
N SER A 513 -6.96 -4.82 36.05
CA SER A 513 -5.97 -5.35 37.01
C SER A 513 -5.73 -4.44 38.23
N GLY A 514 -6.63 -3.48 38.49
CA GLY A 514 -6.55 -2.56 39.62
C GLY A 514 -7.73 -2.69 40.58
N LEU A 515 -7.89 -3.85 41.24
CA LEU A 515 -8.74 -4.05 42.42
C LEU A 515 -8.11 -5.04 43.40
#